data_AF-A0A7C7RM26-F1
#
_entry.id   AF-A0A7C7RM26-F1
#
_cell.length_a   1.000
_cell.length_b   1.000
_cell.length_c   1.000
_cell.angle_alpha   90.00
_cell.angle_beta   90.00
_cell.angle_gamma   90.00
#
_symmetry.space_group_name_H-M   'P 1'
#
loop_
_entity.id
_entity.type
_entity.pdbx_description
1 polymer ?
#
loop_
_entity_poly.entity_id
_entity_poly.type
_entity_poly.pdbx_seq_one_letter_code
_entity_poly.pdbx_strand_id
1 'polypeptide(L)' 'MPSANLNISIVEKRILTLTEAASYSGLPVKYFKATCPTAPVELRVGVLCWDKRDLDQWIDSAKSEGAITTRKTILEKL' A
#
# COMPACT_ATOMS: atom_id res chain seq x y z
N MET A 1 -8.71 -8.67 41.72
CA MET A 1 -9.06 -8.94 40.31
C MET A 1 -7.83 -9.58 39.66
N PRO A 2 -7.92 -10.80 39.10
CA PRO A 2 -6.78 -11.39 38.42
C PRO A 2 -6.46 -10.60 37.16
N SER A 3 -5.33 -9.90 37.15
CA SER A 3 -4.84 -9.16 35.98
C SER A 3 -4.23 -10.15 34.99
N ALA A 4 -4.98 -10.50 33.95
CA ALA A 4 -4.44 -11.23 32.82
C ALA A 4 -3.75 -10.25 31.86
N ASN A 5 -2.46 -10.46 31.60
CA ASN A 5 -1.74 -9.73 30.56
C ASN A 5 -1.91 -10.47 29.22
N LEU A 6 -2.57 -9.82 28.25
CA LEU A 6 -2.72 -10.35 26.89
C LEU A 6 -1.60 -9.79 26.02
N ASN A 7 -0.66 -10.65 25.64
CA ASN A 7 0.40 -10.31 24.69
C ASN A 7 -0.07 -10.62 23.26
N ILE A 8 -0.27 -9.59 22.43
CA ILE A 8 -0.66 -9.75 21.02
C ILE A 8 0.55 -9.39 20.15
N SER A 9 1.10 -10.38 19.44
CA SER A 9 2.13 -10.17 18.44
C SER A 9 1.50 -10.15 17.05
N ILE A 10 1.40 -8.96 16.44
CA ILE A 10 0.91 -8.81 15.07
C ILE A 10 2.10 -8.94 14.13
N VAL A 11 2.20 -10.07 13.43
CA VAL A 11 3.17 -10.24 12.35
C VAL A 11 2.56 -9.66 11.08
N GLU A 12 3.07 -8.53 10.61
CA GLU A 12 2.65 -7.96 9.34
C GLU A 12 2.99 -8.91 8.19
N LYS A 13 1.97 -9.40 7.51
CA LYS A 13 2.16 -10.21 6.30
C LYS A 13 2.70 -9.34 5.18
N ARG A 14 3.79 -9.79 4.56
CA ARG A 14 4.34 -9.17 3.35
C ARG A 14 3.43 -9.33 2.14
N ILE A 15 2.66 -10.42 2.07
CA ILE A 15 1.75 -10.74 0.98
C ILE A 15 0.32 -10.47 1.43
N LEU A 16 -0.37 -9.60 0.70
CA LEU A 16 -1.73 -9.13 1.00
C LEU A 16 -2.71 -9.62 -0.07
N THR A 17 -3.94 -9.97 0.32
CA THR A 17 -5.02 -10.18 -0.66
C THR A 17 -5.51 -8.85 -1.24
N LEU A 18 -6.34 -8.89 -2.29
CA LEU A 18 -6.94 -7.71 -2.91
C LEU A 18 -7.58 -6.77 -1.87
N THR A 19 -8.33 -7.33 -0.93
CA THR A 19 -9.06 -6.56 0.09
C THR A 19 -8.11 -5.92 1.10
N GLU A 20 -7.09 -6.65 1.52
CA GLU A 20 -6.06 -6.15 2.43
C GLU A 20 -5.21 -5.07 1.78
N ALA A 21 -4.82 -5.25 0.51
CA ALA A 21 -4.05 -4.29 -0.26
C ALA A 21 -4.83 -2.99 -0.48
N ALA A 22 -6.12 -3.09 -0.83
CA ALA A 22 -7.02 -1.95 -0.95
C ALA A 22 -7.13 -1.20 0.39
N SER A 23 -7.35 -1.93 1.48
CA SER A 23 -7.43 -1.36 2.83
C SER A 23 -6.12 -0.69 3.26
N TYR A 24 -4.98 -1.30 2.94
CA TYR A 24 -3.64 -0.76 3.23
C TYR A 24 -3.38 0.56 2.49
N SER A 25 -3.78 0.64 1.22
CA SER A 25 -3.67 1.87 0.41
C SER A 25 -4.73 2.94 0.73
N GLY A 26 -5.70 2.63 1.60
CA GLY A 26 -6.82 3.53 1.92
C GLY A 26 -7.84 3.70 0.78
N LEU A 27 -7.83 2.80 -0.22
CA LEU A 27 -8.72 2.85 -1.37
C LEU A 27 -9.82 1.77 -1.28
N PRO A 28 -11.04 2.05 -1.78
CA PRO A 28 -12.02 1.00 -2.00
C PRO A 28 -11.52 0.01 -3.06
N VAL A 29 -11.80 -1.29 -2.85
CA VAL A 29 -11.37 -2.39 -3.76
C VAL A 29 -11.71 -2.12 -5.24
N LYS A 30 -12.84 -1.47 -5.51
CA LYS A 30 -13.27 -1.10 -6.87
C LYS A 30 -12.30 -0.15 -7.56
N TYR A 31 -11.78 0.84 -6.82
CA TYR A 31 -10.83 1.81 -7.34
C TYR A 31 -9.41 1.26 -7.30
N PHE A 32 -9.10 0.43 -6.31
CA PHE A 32 -7.78 -0.18 -6.18
C PHE A 32 -7.31 -0.86 -7.48
N LYS A 33 -8.15 -1.67 -8.14
CA LYS A 33 -7.77 -2.32 -9.41
C LYS A 33 -7.54 -1.36 -10.58
N ALA A 34 -8.14 -0.17 -10.55
CA ALA A 34 -8.00 0.82 -11.62
C ALA A 34 -6.84 1.78 -11.38
N THR A 35 -6.54 2.08 -10.11
CA THR A 35 -5.53 3.06 -9.70
C THR A 35 -4.18 2.42 -9.42
N CYS A 36 -4.15 1.16 -8.98
CA CYS A 36 -2.93 0.48 -8.58
C CYS A 36 -2.20 -0.10 -9.81
N PRO A 37 -1.01 0.41 -10.18
CA PRO A 37 -0.26 -0.07 -11.33
C PRO A 37 0.52 -1.35 -11.05
N THR A 38 0.61 -1.76 -9.78
CA THR A 38 1.39 -2.92 -9.35
C THR A 38 0.73 -4.23 -9.77
N ALA A 39 1.51 -5.06 -10.46
CA ALA A 39 1.03 -6.32 -11.00
C ALA A 39 0.73 -7.32 -9.86
N PRO A 40 -0.42 -8.01 -9.90
CA PRO A 40 -0.71 -9.02 -8.90
C PRO A 40 0.25 -10.20 -9.02
N VAL A 41 0.73 -10.68 -7.88
CA VAL A 41 1.57 -11.87 -7.74
C VAL A 41 0.68 -13.08 -7.52
N GLU A 42 0.76 -14.06 -8.42
CA GLU A 42 0.10 -15.36 -8.23
C GLU A 42 0.98 -16.25 -7.33
N LEU A 43 0.64 -16.36 -6.04
CA LEU A 43 1.35 -17.25 -5.12
C LEU A 43 0.84 -18.69 -5.13
N ARG A 44 -0.42 -18.87 -5.53
CA ARG A 44 -1.07 -20.16 -5.70
C ARG A 44 -1.97 -20.01 -6.92
N VAL A 45 -2.10 -21.07 -7.72
CA VAL A 45 -2.97 -21.10 -8.90
C VAL A 45 -4.34 -20.48 -8.57
N GLY A 46 -4.66 -19.36 -9.23
CA GLY A 46 -5.93 -18.64 -9.07
C GLY A 46 -6.02 -17.70 -7.85
N VAL A 47 -4.95 -17.54 -7.05
CA VAL A 47 -4.89 -16.62 -5.92
C VAL A 47 -3.92 -15.49 -6.24
N LEU A 48 -4.50 -14.35 -6.60
CA LEU A 48 -3.78 -13.10 -6.81
C LEU A 48 -3.55 -12.39 -5.48
N CYS A 49 -2.30 -12.04 -5.22
CA CYS A 49 -1.88 -11.30 -4.04
C CYS A 49 -1.01 -10.10 -4.43
N TRP A 50 -0.86 -9.15 -3.51
CA TRP A 50 -0.02 -7.97 -3.69
C TRP A 50 1.09 -7.99 -2.65
N ASP A 51 2.30 -7.66 -3.07
CA ASP A 51 3.42 -7.50 -2.14
C ASP A 51 3.36 -6.12 -1.49
N LYS A 52 3.40 -6.07 -0.17
CA LYS A 52 3.36 -4.84 0.62
C LYS A 52 4.47 -3.87 0.21
N ARG A 53 5.67 -4.35 -0.12
CA ARG A 53 6.80 -3.48 -0.52
C ARG A 53 6.56 -2.82 -1.87
N ASP A 54 5.92 -3.54 -2.78
CA ASP A 54 5.56 -3.04 -4.10
C ASP A 54 4.50 -1.93 -3.97
N LEU A 55 3.51 -2.14 -3.08
CA LEU A 55 2.54 -1.11 -2.72
C LEU A 55 3.20 0.09 -2.04
N ASP A 56 4.15 -0.14 -1.14
CA ASP A 56 4.88 0.93 -0.45
C ASP A 56 5.68 1.79 -1.43
N GLN A 57 6.37 1.15 -2.37
CA GLN A 57 7.10 1.83 -3.45
C GLN A 57 6.16 2.62 -4.36
N TRP A 58 4.99 2.08 -4.68
CA TRP A 58 3.98 2.80 -5.46
C TRP A 58 3.46 4.03 -4.70
N ILE A 59 3.15 3.90 -3.41
CA ILE A 59 2.69 5.02 -2.56
C ILE A 59 3.78 6.09 -2.46
N ASP A 60 5.04 5.71 -2.26
CA ASP A 60 6.16 6.65 -2.18
C ASP A 60 6.42 7.35 -3.53
N SER A 61 6.26 6.64 -4.64
CA SER A 61 6.33 7.21 -5.98
C SER A 61 5.19 8.22 -6.22
N ALA A 62 3.96 7.88 -5.83
CA ALA A 62 2.82 8.79 -5.94
C ALA A 62 3.01 10.06 -5.09
N LYS A 63 3.61 9.92 -3.90
CA LYS A 63 4.00 11.06 -3.04
C LYS A 63 5.10 11.90 -3.68
N SER A 64 6.09 11.27 -4.29
CA SER A 64 7.19 11.95 -4.98
C SER A 64 6.72 12.71 -6.21
N GLU A 65 5.78 12.16 -6.98
CA GLU A 65 5.20 12.84 -8.15
C GLU A 65 4.45 14.13 -7.73
N GLY A 66 3.70 14.09 -6.62
CA GLY A 66 3.09 15.28 -6.01
C GLY A 66 4.12 16.27 -5.43
N ALA A 67 5.23 15.78 -4.86
CA ALA A 67 6.27 16.62 -4.30
C ALA A 67 7.13 17.31 -5.37
N ILE A 68 7.38 16.66 -6.51
CA ILE A 68 8.13 17.24 -7.65
C ILE A 68 7.36 18.40 -8.26
N THR A 69 6.02 18.28 -8.38
CA THR A 69 5.17 19.38 -8.88
C THR A 69 5.26 20.62 -7.98
N THR A 70 5.35 20.40 -6.67
CA THR A 70 5.43 21.50 -5.68
C THR A 70 6.80 22.16 -5.69
N ARG A 71 7.89 21.37 -5.77
CA ARG A 71 9.26 21.91 -5.75
C ARG A 71 9.61 22.67 -7.04
N LYS A 72 9.19 22.18 -8.22
CA LYS A 72 9.45 22.87 -9.50
C LYS A 72 8.75 24.24 -9.57
N THR A 73 7.52 24.31 -9.07
CA THR A 73 6.72 25.56 -9.04
C THR A 73 7.36 26.66 -8.18
N ILE A 74 8.10 26.31 -7.12
CA ILE A 74 8.75 27.28 -6.23
C ILE A 74 10.03 27.84 -6.85
N LEU A 75 10.78 27.03 -7.62
CA LEU A 75 12.03 27.47 -8.26
C LEU A 75 11.79 28.32 -9.53
N GLU A 76 10.67 28.16 -10.21
CA GLU A 76 10.30 29.01 -11.36
C GLU A 76 9.76 30.40 -10.98
N LYS A 77 9.66 30.70 -9.68
CA LYS A 77 9.17 31.99 -9.15
C LYS A 77 10.25 32.88 -8.53
N LEU A 78 11.53 32.53 -8.66
CA LEU A 78 12.68 33.32 -8.18
C LEU A 78 13.42 34.00 -9.33
#